data_AF-A0A085GEK9-F1
#
_entry.id   AF-A0A085GEK9-F1
#
_cell.length_a   1.000
_cell.length_b   1.000
_cell.length_c   1.000
_cell.angle_alpha   90.00
_cell.angle_beta   90.00
_cell.angle_gamma   90.00
#
_symmetry.space_group_name_H-M   'P 1'
#
loop_
_entity.id
_entity.type
_entity.pdbx_description
1 polymer ?
#
loop_
_entity_poly.entity_id
_entity_poly.type
_entity_poly.pdbx_seq_one_letter_code
_entity_poly.pdbx_strand_id
1 'polypeptide(L)'
;MFMTKPRLLCLAPLASLVLTACVTPQSTGPGKSPDSPQWLQHQQQVQKITQYQTRGAFAYLSDSQKVYARYNWQQTSPDRYRLLLTNPLGSTELELNAQPGVVQLTDRNGKKYVSDNAEEMVGKLTGMPIPLNSLRQWILGLPGEATDYKLDDKYRLSEINYTQDGKTWKVVYSDYDDKVQPALPS
;
A
#
# COMPACT_ATOMS: atom_id res chain seq x y z
N MET A 1 47.17 -38.85 62.82
CA MET A 1 47.43 -37.40 62.97
C MET A 1 46.19 -36.67 62.47
N PHE A 2 45.40 -36.10 63.38
CA PHE A 2 44.18 -35.35 63.07
C PHE A 2 44.55 -33.98 62.52
N MET A 3 43.87 -33.50 61.47
CA MET A 3 43.75 -32.05 61.20
C MET A 3 42.51 -31.74 60.33
N THR A 4 41.50 -31.21 61.02
CA THR A 4 40.59 -30.09 60.67
C THR A 4 39.90 -29.99 59.30
N LYS A 5 38.55 -30.01 59.35
CA LYS A 5 37.60 -29.57 58.32
C LYS A 5 37.59 -28.04 58.13
N PRO A 6 37.15 -27.57 56.95
CA PRO A 6 36.22 -26.44 56.89
C PRO A 6 34.93 -26.82 56.14
N ARG A 7 33.80 -26.35 56.69
CA ARG A 7 32.48 -26.33 56.05
C ARG A 7 32.46 -25.25 54.98
N LEU A 8 32.02 -25.58 53.77
CA LEU A 8 31.61 -24.59 52.78
C LEU A 8 30.12 -24.74 52.47
N LEU A 9 29.49 -23.58 52.52
CA LEU A 9 28.09 -23.28 52.61
C LEU A 9 27.35 -23.54 51.29
N CYS A 10 26.07 -23.85 51.42
CA CYS A 10 25.04 -23.88 50.38
C CYS A 10 25.06 -22.59 49.54
N LEU A 11 25.13 -22.71 48.20
CA LEU A 11 24.78 -21.63 47.28
C LEU A 11 23.76 -22.13 46.26
N ALA A 12 22.66 -21.41 46.27
CA ALA A 12 21.36 -21.65 45.66
C ALA A 12 21.40 -21.68 44.12
N PRO A 13 20.39 -22.29 43.48
CA PRO A 13 20.27 -22.38 42.03
C PRO A 13 19.87 -21.00 41.47
N LEU A 14 20.64 -20.48 40.53
CA LEU A 14 20.31 -19.22 39.85
C LEU A 14 20.68 -19.30 38.35
N ALA A 15 20.22 -20.36 37.68
CA ALA A 15 20.41 -20.57 36.24
C ALA A 15 19.12 -20.24 35.46
N SER A 16 18.43 -19.17 35.83
CA SER A 16 17.23 -18.70 35.14
C SER A 16 17.23 -17.17 35.11
N LEU A 17 16.91 -16.60 33.95
CA LEU A 17 16.91 -15.18 33.57
C LEU A 17 18.23 -14.65 32.99
N VAL A 18 18.54 -15.00 31.73
CA VAL A 18 18.95 -13.98 30.74
C VAL A 18 18.53 -14.43 29.32
N LEU A 19 17.24 -14.33 28.99
CA LEU A 19 16.82 -14.11 27.59
C LEU A 19 16.21 -12.71 27.51
N THR A 20 17.07 -11.70 27.53
CA THR A 20 16.70 -10.35 27.11
C THR A 20 16.57 -10.38 25.60
N ALA A 21 15.34 -10.53 25.11
CA ALA A 21 15.01 -10.25 23.72
C ALA A 21 15.32 -8.78 23.44
N CYS A 22 16.34 -8.51 22.62
CA CYS A 22 16.53 -7.20 22.01
C CYS A 22 15.39 -6.98 21.00
N VAL A 23 14.23 -6.52 21.49
CA VAL A 23 13.28 -5.81 20.63
C VAL A 23 13.95 -4.47 20.31
N THR A 24 14.42 -4.29 19.09
CA THR A 24 14.81 -2.97 18.58
C THR A 24 13.52 -2.20 18.34
N PRO A 25 13.22 -1.14 19.11
CA PRO A 25 12.11 -0.25 18.78
C PRO A 25 12.45 0.40 17.44
N GLN A 26 11.53 0.30 16.46
CA GLN A 26 11.63 1.08 15.23
C GLN A 26 11.66 2.56 15.62
N SER A 27 12.71 3.25 15.19
CA SER A 27 12.93 4.65 15.49
C SER A 27 11.91 5.49 14.74
N THR A 28 10.86 5.94 15.42
CA THR A 28 9.99 7.03 14.97
C THR A 28 10.72 8.37 15.12
N GLY A 29 11.78 8.56 14.34
CA GLY A 29 12.38 9.87 14.13
C GLY A 29 11.44 10.77 13.31
N PRO A 30 11.70 12.09 13.22
CA PRO A 30 11.06 12.91 12.20
C PRO A 30 11.31 12.23 10.84
N GLY A 31 10.22 12.00 10.08
CA GLY A 31 10.28 11.30 8.80
C GLY A 31 11.33 11.91 7.85
N LYS A 32 11.84 11.12 6.91
CA LYS A 32 12.83 11.61 5.93
C LYS A 32 12.26 12.75 5.10
N SER A 33 13.13 13.65 4.64
CA SER A 33 12.73 14.82 3.85
C SER A 33 12.30 14.44 2.43
N PRO A 34 11.16 14.96 1.93
CA PRO A 34 10.76 14.92 0.51
C PRO A 34 11.78 15.56 -0.46
N ASP A 35 12.73 16.36 0.02
CA ASP A 35 13.77 16.95 -0.85
C ASP A 35 15.07 16.15 -0.85
N SER A 36 15.08 14.97 -0.21
CA SER A 36 16.28 14.14 -0.13
C SER A 36 16.64 13.49 -1.47
N PRO A 37 17.93 13.41 -1.83
CA PRO A 37 18.36 12.76 -3.08
C PRO A 37 17.89 11.31 -3.22
N GLN A 38 17.82 10.57 -2.12
CA GLN A 38 17.41 9.17 -2.09
C GLN A 38 15.93 9.01 -2.50
N TRP A 39 15.06 9.89 -2.00
CA TRP A 39 13.66 9.88 -2.37
C TRP A 39 13.48 10.25 -3.85
N LEU A 40 14.14 11.31 -4.30
CA LEU A 40 14.09 11.71 -5.72
C LEU A 40 14.58 10.58 -6.63
N GLN A 41 15.64 9.88 -6.23
CA GLN A 41 16.14 8.70 -6.94
C GLN A 41 15.12 7.55 -6.95
N HIS A 42 14.48 7.25 -5.82
CA HIS A 42 13.44 6.23 -5.73
C HIS A 42 12.25 6.57 -6.65
N GLN A 43 11.75 7.80 -6.61
CA GLN A 43 10.67 8.25 -7.50
C GLN A 43 11.05 8.07 -8.97
N GLN A 44 12.26 8.48 -9.37
CA GLN A 44 12.74 8.29 -10.75
C GLN A 44 12.85 6.82 -11.15
N GLN A 45 13.19 5.93 -10.22
CA GLN A 45 13.22 4.49 -10.48
C GLN A 45 11.80 3.94 -10.68
N VAL A 46 10.86 4.31 -9.81
CA VAL A 46 9.47 3.87 -9.90
C VAL A 46 8.78 4.42 -11.15
N GLN A 47 9.04 5.67 -11.54
CA GLN A 47 8.49 6.29 -12.76
C GLN A 47 8.91 5.57 -14.06
N LYS A 48 10.02 4.80 -14.05
CA LYS A 48 10.43 3.98 -15.20
C LYS A 48 9.59 2.72 -15.35
N ILE A 49 8.79 2.36 -14.35
CA ILE A 49 7.89 1.20 -14.40
C ILE A 49 6.67 1.57 -15.23
N THR A 50 6.71 1.22 -16.51
CA THR A 50 5.59 1.44 -17.45
C THR A 50 4.59 0.28 -17.46
N GLN A 51 5.07 -0.92 -17.11
CA GLN A 51 4.27 -2.14 -17.00
C GLN A 51 4.27 -2.63 -15.56
N TYR A 52 3.09 -2.85 -15.01
CA TYR A 52 2.93 -3.24 -13.61
C TYR A 52 1.70 -4.11 -13.44
N GLN A 53 1.81 -5.14 -12.60
CA GLN A 53 0.68 -5.97 -12.23
C GLN A 53 0.71 -6.25 -10.73
N THR A 54 -0.43 -6.12 -10.09
CA THR A 54 -0.61 -6.52 -8.70
C THR A 54 -2.04 -7.00 -8.45
N ARG A 55 -2.21 -7.78 -7.39
CA ARG A 55 -3.49 -8.37 -7.00
C ARG A 55 -3.57 -8.45 -5.49
N GLY A 56 -4.77 -8.36 -4.95
CA GLY A 56 -4.95 -8.44 -3.51
C GLY A 56 -6.39 -8.36 -3.08
N ALA A 57 -6.58 -8.07 -1.80
CA ALA A 57 -7.89 -7.77 -1.23
C ALA A 57 -8.19 -6.27 -1.37
N PHE A 58 -9.46 -5.97 -1.64
CA PHE A 58 -9.99 -4.63 -1.72
C PHE A 58 -11.20 -4.52 -0.79
N ALA A 59 -11.23 -3.47 0.01
CA ALA A 59 -12.38 -3.12 0.83
C ALA A 59 -12.69 -1.64 0.64
N TYR A 60 -13.92 -1.35 0.24
CA TYR A 60 -14.47 -0.01 0.24
C TYR A 60 -15.56 0.07 1.29
N LEU A 61 -15.42 1.00 2.23
CA LEU A 61 -16.33 1.17 3.35
C LEU A 61 -16.78 2.63 3.39
N SER A 62 -18.08 2.86 3.27
CA SER A 62 -18.76 4.14 3.48
C SER A 62 -19.98 3.94 4.36
N ASP A 63 -20.62 5.05 4.77
CA ASP A 63 -21.86 5.01 5.56
C ASP A 63 -23.01 4.34 4.79
N SER A 64 -23.01 4.45 3.46
CA SER A 64 -24.04 3.92 2.58
C SER A 64 -23.74 2.53 2.03
N GLN A 65 -22.48 2.08 2.04
CA GLN A 65 -22.05 0.91 1.27
C GLN A 65 -20.79 0.26 1.85
N LYS A 66 -20.76 -1.08 1.84
CA LYS A 66 -19.56 -1.87 2.11
C LYS A 66 -19.34 -2.84 0.96
N VAL A 67 -18.20 -2.74 0.29
CA VAL A 67 -17.79 -3.63 -0.80
C VAL A 67 -16.51 -4.33 -0.40
N TYR A 68 -16.53 -5.67 -0.45
CA TYR A 68 -15.36 -6.51 -0.26
C TYR A 68 -15.12 -7.31 -1.53
N ALA A 69 -13.94 -7.17 -2.11
CA ALA A 69 -13.58 -7.81 -3.37
C ALA A 69 -12.12 -8.26 -3.36
N ARG A 70 -11.75 -9.10 -4.33
CA ARG A 70 -10.37 -9.19 -4.78
C ARG A 70 -10.17 -8.26 -5.95
N TYR A 71 -9.06 -7.55 -5.97
CA TYR A 71 -8.68 -6.72 -7.09
C TYR A 71 -7.56 -7.38 -7.91
N ASN A 72 -7.56 -7.12 -9.21
CA ASN A 72 -6.48 -7.43 -10.13
C ASN A 72 -6.21 -6.18 -10.96
N TRP A 73 -5.04 -5.59 -10.76
CA TRP A 73 -4.56 -4.41 -11.46
C TRP A 73 -3.54 -4.84 -12.50
N GLN A 74 -3.73 -4.44 -13.75
CA GLN A 74 -2.79 -4.68 -14.84
C GLN A 74 -2.58 -3.40 -15.61
N GLN A 75 -1.35 -2.91 -15.67
CA GLN A 75 -0.94 -1.76 -16.46
C GLN A 75 0.06 -2.22 -17.51
N THR A 76 -0.21 -1.93 -18.77
CA THR A 76 0.67 -2.26 -19.91
C THR A 76 1.37 -1.04 -20.49
N SER A 77 0.87 0.16 -20.20
CA SER A 77 1.56 1.44 -20.43
C SER A 77 1.02 2.51 -19.48
N PRO A 78 1.66 3.70 -19.40
CA PRO A 78 1.19 4.79 -18.53
C PRO A 78 -0.25 5.24 -18.73
N ASP A 79 -0.90 4.92 -19.86
CA ASP A 79 -2.31 5.28 -20.12
C ASP A 79 -3.17 4.06 -20.48
N ARG A 80 -2.65 2.84 -20.28
CA ARG A 80 -3.35 1.58 -20.55
C ARG A 80 -3.33 0.69 -19.34
N TYR A 81 -4.49 0.55 -18.71
CA TYR A 81 -4.64 -0.28 -17.53
C TYR A 81 -6.02 -0.93 -17.43
N ARG A 82 -6.08 -2.01 -16.65
CA ARG A 82 -7.27 -2.76 -16.31
C ARG A 82 -7.36 -2.91 -14.81
N LEU A 83 -8.52 -2.58 -14.26
CA LEU A 83 -8.91 -2.88 -12.90
C LEU A 83 -10.07 -3.88 -12.95
N LEU A 84 -9.87 -5.06 -12.39
CA LEU A 84 -10.91 -6.06 -12.21
C LEU A 84 -11.17 -6.25 -10.72
N LEU A 85 -12.41 -6.04 -10.28
CA LEU A 85 -12.90 -6.37 -8.95
C LEU A 85 -13.79 -7.61 -9.04
N THR A 86 -13.48 -8.62 -8.24
CA THR A 86 -14.24 -9.87 -8.15
C THR A 86 -14.75 -10.09 -6.74
N ASN A 87 -16.01 -10.49 -6.61
CA ASN A 87 -16.57 -10.85 -5.32
C ASN A 87 -16.02 -12.21 -4.83
N PRO A 88 -16.24 -12.60 -3.56
CA PRO A 88 -15.76 -13.87 -3.03
C PRO A 88 -16.27 -15.12 -3.77
N LEU A 89 -17.39 -15.01 -4.50
CA LEU A 89 -17.95 -16.08 -5.33
C LEU A 89 -17.28 -16.18 -6.71
N GLY A 90 -16.37 -15.26 -7.04
CA GLY A 90 -15.62 -15.23 -8.28
C GLY A 90 -16.32 -14.48 -9.43
N SER A 91 -17.49 -13.88 -9.19
CA SER A 91 -18.17 -13.05 -10.19
C SER A 91 -17.55 -11.65 -10.24
N THR A 92 -17.57 -11.03 -11.42
CA THR A 92 -17.15 -9.65 -11.62
C THR A 92 -18.10 -8.69 -10.89
N GLU A 93 -17.56 -7.88 -9.99
CA GLU A 93 -18.29 -6.74 -9.39
C GLU A 93 -18.11 -5.50 -10.28
N LEU A 94 -16.91 -5.33 -10.82
CA LEU A 94 -16.54 -4.21 -11.66
C LEU A 94 -15.37 -4.63 -12.57
N GLU A 95 -15.44 -4.28 -13.84
CA GLU A 95 -14.27 -4.31 -14.71
C GLU A 95 -14.11 -2.97 -15.42
N LEU A 96 -12.97 -2.32 -15.23
CA LEU A 96 -12.61 -1.08 -15.89
C LEU A 96 -11.39 -1.31 -16.77
N ASN A 97 -11.51 -0.94 -18.04
CA ASN A 97 -10.45 -0.97 -19.04
C ASN A 97 -10.23 0.45 -19.56
N ALA A 98 -9.09 1.05 -19.21
CA ALA A 98 -8.71 2.38 -19.64
C ALA A 98 -7.66 2.31 -20.75
N GLN A 99 -7.84 3.15 -21.76
CA GLN A 99 -6.93 3.35 -22.87
C GLN A 99 -6.91 4.85 -23.21
N PRO A 100 -5.94 5.34 -24.01
CA PRO A 100 -5.91 6.74 -24.44
C PRO A 100 -7.24 7.16 -25.09
N GLY A 101 -7.90 8.15 -24.50
CA GLY A 101 -9.16 8.71 -24.97
C GLY A 101 -10.42 7.85 -24.78
N VAL A 102 -10.31 6.65 -24.20
CA VAL A 102 -11.48 5.78 -23.99
C VAL A 102 -11.34 4.91 -22.75
N VAL A 103 -12.39 4.91 -21.94
CA VAL A 103 -12.56 4.07 -20.76
C VAL A 103 -13.83 3.26 -20.95
N GLN A 104 -13.72 1.95 -20.76
CA GLN A 104 -14.84 1.02 -20.77
C GLN A 104 -15.03 0.44 -19.38
N LEU A 105 -16.25 0.50 -18.87
CA LEU A 105 -16.62 -0.11 -17.59
C LEU A 105 -17.70 -1.16 -17.82
N THR A 106 -17.53 -2.33 -17.23
CA THR A 106 -18.55 -3.38 -17.14
C THR A 106 -18.98 -3.51 -15.69
N ASP A 107 -20.26 -3.33 -15.41
CA ASP A 107 -20.82 -3.48 -14.06
C ASP A 107 -21.12 -4.96 -13.73
N ARG A 108 -21.54 -5.21 -12.48
CA ARG A 108 -21.90 -6.55 -11.99
C ARG A 108 -23.01 -7.26 -12.79
N ASN A 109 -23.83 -6.53 -13.55
CA ASN A 109 -24.89 -7.09 -14.38
C ASN A 109 -24.39 -7.37 -15.82
N GLY A 110 -23.11 -7.12 -16.10
CA GLY A 110 -22.53 -7.24 -17.43
C GLY A 110 -22.82 -6.06 -18.35
N LYS A 111 -23.45 -4.99 -17.85
CA LYS A 111 -23.75 -3.81 -18.68
C LYS A 111 -22.48 -2.99 -18.89
N LYS A 112 -22.26 -2.59 -20.14
CA LYS A 112 -21.08 -1.84 -20.56
C LYS A 112 -21.37 -0.35 -20.68
N TYR A 113 -20.40 0.45 -20.29
CA TYR A 113 -20.43 1.91 -20.33
C TYR A 113 -19.12 2.41 -20.95
N VAL A 114 -19.20 3.55 -21.64
CA VAL A 114 -18.04 4.20 -22.30
C VAL A 114 -17.99 5.67 -21.90
N SER A 115 -16.80 6.18 -21.64
CA SER A 115 -16.49 7.58 -21.31
C SER A 115 -15.01 7.83 -21.61
N ASP A 116 -14.59 9.07 -21.47
CA ASP A 116 -13.20 9.53 -21.44
C ASP A 116 -12.67 9.72 -20.01
N ASN A 117 -13.53 9.68 -18.98
CA ASN A 117 -13.16 9.91 -17.58
C ASN A 117 -13.46 8.68 -16.69
N ALA A 118 -12.41 7.92 -16.37
CA ALA A 118 -12.50 6.71 -15.57
C ALA A 118 -13.00 6.96 -14.14
N GLU A 119 -12.47 8.01 -13.51
CA GLU A 119 -12.76 8.35 -12.12
C GLU A 119 -14.22 8.76 -11.93
N GLU A 120 -14.69 9.67 -12.78
CA GLU A 120 -16.08 10.13 -12.77
C GLU A 120 -17.05 8.96 -13.02
N MET A 121 -16.71 8.08 -13.96
CA MET A 121 -17.53 6.93 -14.31
C MET A 121 -17.64 5.94 -13.15
N VAL A 122 -16.53 5.59 -12.49
CA VAL A 122 -16.55 4.69 -11.32
C VAL A 122 -17.42 5.30 -10.23
N GLY A 123 -17.24 6.58 -9.92
CA GLY A 123 -18.03 7.27 -8.90
C GLY A 123 -19.53 7.22 -9.19
N LYS A 124 -19.95 7.58 -10.42
CA LYS A 124 -21.36 7.62 -10.81
C LYS A 124 -22.02 6.25 -10.88
N LEU A 125 -21.32 5.23 -11.38
CA LEU A 125 -21.91 3.92 -11.64
C LEU A 125 -21.86 2.97 -10.45
N THR A 126 -20.88 3.14 -9.55
CA THR A 126 -20.67 2.22 -8.43
C THR A 126 -20.94 2.83 -7.06
N GLY A 127 -21.13 4.15 -6.98
CA GLY A 127 -21.20 4.86 -5.70
C GLY A 127 -19.89 4.86 -4.92
N MET A 128 -18.78 4.45 -5.54
CA MET A 128 -17.42 4.50 -4.98
C MET A 128 -16.64 5.63 -5.65
N PRO A 129 -16.70 6.87 -5.13
CA PRO A 129 -15.94 7.99 -5.67
C PRO A 129 -14.46 7.87 -5.27
N ILE A 130 -13.75 6.93 -5.89
CA ILE A 130 -12.32 6.66 -5.65
C ILE A 130 -11.51 7.57 -6.57
N PRO A 131 -10.47 8.28 -6.08
CA PRO A 131 -9.61 9.16 -6.88
C PRO A 131 -8.68 8.30 -7.72
N LEU A 132 -9.23 7.66 -8.75
CA LEU A 132 -8.55 6.65 -9.54
C LEU A 132 -7.29 7.22 -10.20
N ASN A 133 -7.29 8.50 -10.60
CA ASN A 133 -6.11 9.14 -11.18
C ASN A 133 -4.95 9.18 -10.18
N SER A 134 -5.22 9.51 -8.93
CA SER A 134 -4.21 9.55 -7.85
C SER A 134 -3.84 8.14 -7.38
N LEU A 135 -4.82 7.25 -7.22
CA LEU A 135 -4.62 5.86 -6.78
C LEU A 135 -3.63 5.11 -7.68
N ARG A 136 -3.62 5.39 -8.98
CA ARG A 136 -2.67 4.82 -9.94
C ARG A 136 -1.21 5.13 -9.65
N GLN A 137 -0.94 6.30 -9.10
CA GLN A 137 0.39 6.68 -8.64
C GLN A 137 0.66 6.08 -7.26
N TRP A 138 -0.34 6.13 -6.37
CA TRP A 138 -0.21 5.63 -5.00
C TRP A 138 0.08 4.13 -4.95
N ILE A 139 -0.53 3.31 -5.81
CA ILE A 139 -0.30 1.85 -5.85
C ILE A 139 1.14 1.48 -6.26
N LEU A 140 1.87 2.41 -6.89
CA LEU A 140 3.29 2.27 -7.23
C LEU A 140 4.22 2.87 -6.16
N GLY A 141 3.67 3.57 -5.16
CA GLY A 141 4.45 4.29 -4.15
C GLY A 141 4.88 5.69 -4.59
N LEU A 142 4.22 6.28 -5.58
CA LEU A 142 4.40 7.68 -6.00
C LEU A 142 3.34 8.56 -5.35
N PRO A 143 3.65 9.81 -4.95
CA PRO A 143 2.68 10.70 -4.30
C PRO A 143 1.63 11.26 -5.27
N GLY A 144 1.89 11.21 -6.58
CA GLY A 144 1.06 11.90 -7.58
C GLY A 144 1.09 13.41 -7.33
N GLU A 145 -0.08 14.05 -7.34
CA GLU A 145 -0.26 15.48 -7.05
C GLU A 145 -0.26 15.81 -5.55
N ALA A 146 -0.10 14.82 -4.66
CA ALA A 146 -0.09 15.06 -3.23
C ALA A 146 1.20 15.74 -2.79
N THR A 147 1.07 16.84 -2.05
CA THR A 147 2.19 17.60 -1.48
C THR A 147 2.39 17.34 0.01
N ASP A 148 1.36 16.82 0.70
CA ASP A 148 1.42 16.41 2.10
C ASP A 148 1.59 14.89 2.17
N TYR A 149 2.82 14.45 2.37
CA TYR A 149 3.16 13.04 2.54
C TYR A 149 4.38 12.85 3.45
N LYS A 150 4.53 11.65 3.98
CA LYS A 150 5.66 11.24 4.81
C LYS A 150 6.42 10.11 4.14
N LEU A 151 7.70 10.01 4.52
CA LEU A 151 8.58 8.94 4.09
C LEU A 151 8.97 8.04 5.27
N ASP A 152 9.20 6.77 5.00
CA ASP A 152 9.81 5.83 5.94
C ASP A 152 11.34 6.00 6.03
N ASP A 153 11.98 5.22 6.90
CA ASP A 153 13.43 5.26 7.12
C ASP A 153 14.27 4.89 5.89
N LYS A 154 13.65 4.22 4.89
CA LYS A 154 14.27 3.81 3.63
C LYS A 154 13.95 4.78 2.48
N TYR A 155 13.40 5.97 2.77
CA TYR A 155 13.03 6.97 1.77
C TYR A 155 11.96 6.48 0.79
N ARG A 156 10.94 5.79 1.30
CA ARG A 156 9.76 5.35 0.55
C ARG A 156 8.51 5.95 1.16
N LEU A 157 7.43 6.07 0.40
CA LEU A 157 6.19 6.68 0.87
C LEU A 157 5.59 5.89 2.05
N SER A 158 5.26 6.55 3.16
CA SER A 158 4.67 5.90 4.34
C SER A 158 3.24 6.39 4.61
N GLU A 159 2.95 7.64 4.31
CA GLU A 159 1.64 8.26 4.48
C GLU A 159 1.41 9.32 3.39
N ILE A 160 0.19 9.44 2.89
CA ILE A 160 -0.24 10.57 2.05
C ILE A 160 -1.51 11.16 2.67
N ASN A 161 -1.58 12.49 2.72
CA ASN A 161 -2.82 13.22 2.94
C ASN A 161 -3.13 14.02 1.66
N TYR A 162 -4.28 13.77 1.06
CA TYR A 162 -4.65 14.38 -0.22
C TYR A 162 -6.10 14.83 -0.20
N THR A 163 -6.37 16.06 -0.62
CA THR A 163 -7.73 16.58 -0.69
C THR A 163 -8.12 16.87 -2.12
N GLN A 164 -9.25 16.32 -2.55
CA GLN A 164 -9.82 16.53 -3.87
C GLN A 164 -11.35 16.59 -3.75
N ASP A 165 -11.98 17.55 -4.43
CA ASP A 165 -13.43 17.73 -4.46
C ASP A 165 -14.08 17.78 -3.06
N GLY A 166 -13.40 18.43 -2.12
CA GLY A 166 -13.85 18.55 -0.72
C GLY A 166 -13.76 17.27 0.10
N LYS A 167 -13.16 16.20 -0.43
CA LYS A 167 -12.92 14.93 0.28
C LYS A 167 -11.43 14.79 0.60
N THR A 168 -11.14 14.39 1.83
CA THR A 168 -9.78 14.11 2.27
C THR A 168 -9.51 12.61 2.27
N TRP A 169 -8.45 12.23 1.57
CA TRP A 169 -7.90 10.89 1.47
C TRP A 169 -6.67 10.78 2.35
N LYS A 170 -6.65 9.73 3.16
CA LYS A 170 -5.45 9.32 3.89
C LYS A 170 -5.00 7.97 3.37
N VAL A 171 -3.80 7.91 2.83
CA VAL A 171 -3.15 6.65 2.41
C VAL A 171 -2.10 6.30 3.44
N VAL A 172 -2.07 5.06 3.89
CA VAL A 172 -1.05 4.53 4.79
C VAL A 172 -0.46 3.28 4.15
N TYR A 173 0.86 3.27 3.98
CA TYR A 173 1.59 2.13 3.45
C TYR A 173 1.98 1.22 4.60
N SER A 174 1.54 -0.04 4.54
CA SER A 174 1.82 -1.01 5.62
C SER A 174 3.19 -1.64 5.47
N ASP A 175 3.55 -2.03 4.24
CA ASP A 175 4.83 -2.64 3.93
C ASP A 175 5.21 -2.43 2.46
N TYR A 176 6.41 -2.88 2.11
CA TYR A 176 6.97 -2.84 0.76
C TYR A 176 7.60 -4.20 0.41
N ASP A 177 7.40 -4.65 -0.82
CA ASP A 177 8.11 -5.79 -1.37
C ASP A 177 9.53 -5.39 -1.78
N ASP A 178 10.49 -5.65 -0.90
CA ASP A 178 11.92 -5.42 -1.14
C ASP A 178 12.55 -6.46 -2.10
N LYS A 179 11.79 -7.45 -2.59
CA LYS A 179 12.28 -8.45 -3.58
C LYS A 179 12.19 -7.93 -5.02
N VAL A 180 11.39 -6.90 -5.27
CA VAL A 180 11.33 -6.20 -6.56
C VAL A 180 12.22 -4.95 -6.52
N GLN A 181 12.76 -4.56 -7.67
CA GLN A 181 13.61 -3.39 -7.78
C GLN A 181 13.06 -2.39 -8.82
N PRO A 182 12.74 -1.15 -8.42
CA PRO A 182 12.71 -0.64 -7.04
C PRO A 182 11.65 -1.36 -6.18
N ALA A 183 11.78 -1.28 -4.85
CA ALA A 183 10.78 -1.82 -3.93
C ALA A 183 9.42 -1.14 -4.15
N LEU A 184 8.33 -1.91 -4.10
CA LEU A 184 6.96 -1.42 -4.32
C LEU A 184 6.05 -1.72 -3.12
N PRO A 185 4.97 -0.95 -2.90
CA PRO A 185 3.98 -1.24 -1.86
C PRO A 185 3.43 -2.67 -1.89
N SER A 186 3.17 -3.26 -0.71
CA SER A 186 2.58 -4.61 -0.55
C SER A 186 1.43 -4.67 0.45
#